data_AF-A0A836RW15-F1
#
_entry.id   AF-A0A836RW15-F1
#
_cell.length_a   1.000
_cell.length_b   1.000
_cell.length_c   1.000
_cell.angle_alpha   90.00
_cell.angle_beta   90.00
_cell.angle_gamma   90.00
#
_symmetry.space_group_name_H-M   'P 1'
#
loop_
_entity.id
_entity.type
_entity.pdbx_description
1 polymer ?
#
loop_
_entity_poly.entity_id
_entity_poly.type
_entity_poly.pdbx_seq_one_letter_code
_entity_poly.pdbx_strand_id
1 'polypeptide(L)'
;MYGFWCNEKTLSLALMSFLRQHGLNLILGGKPGDMHIYFSKSDLVKGGARLSKMAVQGRNYIDFVAYNEKELVLGIVISRAYVMVYKHSEKHLRTLLHVLLSHPEDAENAYKELKSLGFDINSTNIAKLYKIYIAARSMGRIKRVYDAVRRVRLGIVTPCLGIDIGKAIVTDAIEKLIYFVMKEHNEDKVLSYEHACFRPVDVYKNSPTVVELRTVNLYNADEALLSGQINFVELMGFEYLGCAKCNHLTTCIGMIRQK
;
A
#
# COMPACT_ATOMS: atom_id res chain seq x y z
N MET A 1 3.92 -20.02 8.19
CA MET A 1 3.46 -19.07 9.24
C MET A 1 2.46 -18.15 8.55
N TYR A 2 1.15 -18.36 8.73
CA TYR A 2 0.13 -17.68 7.92
C TYR A 2 -0.77 -16.83 8.81
N GLY A 3 -0.53 -15.52 8.77
CA GLY A 3 -1.35 -14.49 9.41
C GLY A 3 -1.89 -13.56 8.35
N PHE A 4 -3.20 -13.57 8.12
CA PHE A 4 -3.86 -12.85 7.04
C PHE A 4 -3.70 -11.32 7.17
N TRP A 5 -3.90 -10.77 8.37
CA TRP A 5 -3.64 -9.35 8.70
C TRP A 5 -2.18 -8.94 8.53
N CYS A 6 -1.28 -9.91 8.43
CA CYS A 6 0.15 -9.69 8.34
C CYS A 6 0.72 -10.15 6.99
N ASN A 7 -0.12 -10.71 6.11
CA ASN A 7 0.27 -11.21 4.79
C ASN A 7 -0.30 -10.28 3.72
N GLU A 8 0.44 -9.21 3.46
CA GLU A 8 0.11 -8.18 2.46
C GLU A 8 -0.18 -8.81 1.09
N LYS A 9 0.42 -9.96 0.74
CA LYS A 9 0.13 -10.65 -0.53
C LYS A 9 -1.33 -11.08 -0.68
N THR A 10 -1.96 -11.62 0.36
CA THR A 10 -3.36 -12.06 0.22
C THR A 10 -4.31 -10.86 0.13
N LEU A 11 -4.04 -9.82 0.92
CA LEU A 11 -4.78 -8.56 0.83
C LEU A 11 -4.63 -7.93 -0.56
N SER A 12 -3.42 -7.87 -1.09
CA SER A 12 -3.14 -7.46 -2.47
C SER A 12 -3.97 -8.21 -3.51
N LEU A 13 -4.02 -9.55 -3.44
CA LEU A 13 -4.81 -10.36 -4.37
C LEU A 13 -6.29 -10.01 -4.32
N ALA A 14 -6.82 -9.86 -3.11
CA ALA A 14 -8.23 -9.55 -2.93
C ALA A 14 -8.55 -8.12 -3.38
N LEU A 15 -7.66 -7.16 -3.14
CA LEU A 15 -7.77 -5.79 -3.65
C LEU A 15 -7.76 -5.75 -5.18
N MET A 16 -6.87 -6.51 -5.83
CA MET A 16 -6.87 -6.60 -7.29
C MET A 16 -8.14 -7.25 -7.82
N SER A 17 -8.63 -8.31 -7.17
CA SER A 17 -9.89 -8.95 -7.55
C SER A 17 -11.07 -7.99 -7.40
N PHE A 18 -11.10 -7.22 -6.30
CA PHE A 18 -12.08 -6.18 -6.04
C PHE A 18 -12.06 -5.08 -7.11
N LEU A 19 -10.88 -4.53 -7.43
CA LEU A 19 -10.72 -3.52 -8.48
C LEU A 19 -11.17 -4.05 -9.85
N ARG A 20 -10.92 -5.34 -10.13
CA ARG A 20 -11.39 -5.98 -11.36
C ARG A 20 -12.92 -6.07 -11.43
N GLN A 21 -13.57 -6.43 -10.33
CA GLN A 21 -15.04 -6.44 -10.23
C GLN A 21 -15.63 -5.03 -10.40
N HIS A 22 -14.89 -4.00 -10.02
CA HIS A 22 -15.27 -2.58 -10.20
C HIS A 22 -14.84 -2.02 -11.57
N GLY A 23 -14.59 -2.88 -12.56
CA GLY A 23 -14.39 -2.47 -13.95
C GLY A 23 -12.98 -2.04 -14.33
N LEU A 24 -11.99 -2.15 -13.44
CA LEU A 24 -10.60 -1.90 -13.79
C LEU A 24 -9.95 -3.14 -14.44
N ASN A 25 -8.95 -2.90 -15.28
CA ASN A 25 -8.07 -3.91 -15.83
C ASN A 25 -6.84 -4.07 -14.94
N LEU A 26 -6.42 -5.31 -14.71
CA LEU A 26 -5.28 -5.61 -13.84
C LEU A 26 -3.98 -5.66 -14.62
N ILE A 27 -2.88 -5.23 -14.01
CA ILE A 27 -1.53 -5.46 -14.54
C ILE A 27 -0.85 -6.49 -13.64
N LEU A 28 -0.67 -7.70 -14.16
CA LEU A 28 -0.08 -8.80 -13.39
C LEU A 28 1.44 -8.91 -13.60
N GLY A 29 2.10 -9.69 -12.74
CA GLY A 29 3.52 -10.00 -12.84
C GLY A 29 3.90 -10.81 -14.09
N GLY A 30 5.20 -10.89 -14.34
CA GLY A 30 5.74 -11.46 -15.59
C GLY A 30 5.75 -12.98 -15.67
N LYS A 31 5.63 -13.68 -14.54
CA LYS A 31 5.76 -15.14 -14.43
C LYS A 31 4.41 -15.77 -14.05
N PRO A 32 4.11 -16.99 -14.51
CA PRO A 32 2.96 -17.73 -14.02
C PRO A 32 2.99 -17.86 -12.49
N GLY A 33 1.87 -17.53 -11.84
CA GLY A 33 1.77 -17.48 -10.37
C GLY A 33 2.38 -16.22 -9.71
N ASP A 34 2.98 -15.32 -10.50
CA ASP A 34 3.51 -14.06 -10.01
C ASP A 34 2.49 -12.93 -10.19
N MET A 35 1.87 -12.58 -9.09
CA MET A 35 0.83 -11.55 -9.05
C MET A 35 1.42 -10.14 -8.91
N HIS A 36 2.57 -9.99 -8.27
CA HIS A 36 3.16 -8.68 -8.04
C HIS A 36 4.07 -8.26 -9.19
N ILE A 37 4.08 -6.96 -9.47
CA ILE A 37 5.05 -6.40 -10.41
C ILE A 37 6.31 -6.04 -9.64
N TYR A 38 7.39 -6.75 -9.93
CA TYR A 38 8.70 -6.52 -9.34
C TYR A 38 9.54 -5.55 -10.17
N PHE A 39 10.26 -4.67 -9.49
CA PHE A 39 11.18 -3.73 -10.11
C PHE A 39 12.52 -3.66 -9.40
N SER A 40 13.53 -3.27 -10.17
CA SER A 40 14.93 -3.24 -9.79
C SER A 40 15.41 -1.81 -9.55
N LYS A 41 16.64 -1.70 -9.04
CA LYS A 41 17.37 -0.44 -9.00
C LYS A 41 17.48 0.23 -10.38
N SER A 42 17.63 -0.56 -11.46
CA SER A 42 17.75 0.00 -12.82
C SER A 42 16.47 0.72 -13.23
N ASP A 43 15.31 0.17 -12.91
CA ASP A 43 14.01 0.78 -13.19
C ASP A 43 13.84 2.10 -12.43
N LEU A 44 14.27 2.14 -11.16
CA LEU A 44 14.26 3.36 -10.36
C LEU A 44 15.20 4.44 -10.93
N VAL A 45 16.42 4.08 -11.32
CA VAL A 45 17.37 5.02 -11.92
C VAL A 45 16.85 5.55 -13.25
N LYS A 46 16.31 4.68 -14.12
CA LYS A 46 15.70 5.08 -15.39
C LYS A 46 14.48 5.98 -15.20
N GLY A 47 13.70 5.76 -14.14
CA GLY A 47 12.55 6.61 -13.78
C GLY A 47 12.92 7.94 -13.13
N GLY A 48 14.22 8.17 -12.87
CA GLY A 48 14.72 9.43 -12.29
C GLY A 48 14.72 9.49 -10.76
N ALA A 49 14.73 8.35 -10.06
CA ALA A 49 14.64 8.30 -8.60
C ALA A 49 15.67 9.22 -7.89
N ARG A 50 15.17 10.04 -6.95
CA ARG A 50 15.96 10.90 -6.06
C ARG A 50 16.16 10.23 -4.69
N LEU A 51 16.81 9.06 -4.68
CA LEU A 51 17.00 8.24 -3.48
C LEU A 51 18.49 7.94 -3.26
N SER A 52 18.89 7.77 -2.00
CA SER A 52 20.24 7.32 -1.71
C SER A 52 20.46 5.86 -2.13
N LYS A 53 21.73 5.44 -2.18
CA LYS A 53 22.11 4.05 -2.50
C LYS A 53 21.47 3.04 -1.53
N MET A 54 21.17 3.43 -0.29
CA MET A 54 20.54 2.59 0.73
C MET A 54 19.08 2.30 0.39
N ALA A 55 18.33 3.30 -0.08
CA ALA A 55 16.88 3.18 -0.30
C ALA A 55 16.49 2.47 -1.61
N VAL A 56 17.44 2.32 -2.55
CA VAL A 56 17.24 1.63 -3.84
C VAL A 56 17.70 0.17 -3.84
N GLN A 57 18.07 -0.39 -2.69
CA GLN A 57 18.53 -1.77 -2.58
C GLN A 57 17.36 -2.77 -2.64
N GLY A 58 17.71 -4.03 -2.92
CA GLY A 58 16.79 -5.15 -2.89
C GLY A 58 15.84 -5.24 -4.10
N ARG A 59 14.95 -6.22 -4.05
CA ARG A 59 13.91 -6.44 -5.04
C ARG A 59 12.61 -5.79 -4.54
N ASN A 60 12.20 -4.72 -5.19
CA ASN A 60 11.00 -3.96 -4.83
C ASN A 60 9.80 -4.49 -5.62
N TYR A 61 8.60 -4.19 -5.14
CA TYR A 61 7.37 -4.62 -5.80
C TYR A 61 6.23 -3.64 -5.54
N ILE A 62 5.23 -3.69 -6.43
CA ILE A 62 3.96 -2.97 -6.31
C ILE A 62 2.93 -3.95 -5.73
N ASP A 63 2.19 -3.51 -4.70
CA ASP A 63 1.27 -4.40 -3.97
C ASP A 63 0.00 -4.65 -4.78
N PHE A 64 -0.54 -3.61 -5.43
CA PHE A 64 -1.62 -3.75 -6.39
C PHE A 64 -1.52 -2.68 -7.47
N VAL A 65 -1.93 -3.03 -8.68
CA VAL A 65 -1.95 -2.12 -9.83
C VAL A 65 -3.11 -2.49 -10.74
N ALA A 66 -3.87 -1.47 -11.11
CA ALA A 66 -5.01 -1.60 -11.98
C ALA A 66 -5.17 -0.32 -12.79
N TYR A 67 -5.93 -0.36 -13.88
CA TYR A 67 -6.15 0.81 -14.72
C TYR A 67 -7.47 0.73 -15.46
N ASN A 68 -7.95 1.87 -15.92
CA ASN A 68 -8.97 1.98 -16.95
C ASN A 68 -8.52 3.03 -17.97
N GLU A 69 -9.43 3.48 -18.84
CA GLU A 69 -9.13 4.52 -19.84
C GLU A 69 -8.83 5.90 -19.21
N LYS A 70 -9.26 6.14 -17.96
CA LYS A 70 -9.14 7.43 -17.27
C LYS A 70 -7.89 7.53 -16.41
N GLU A 71 -7.58 6.47 -15.65
CA GLU A 71 -6.54 6.51 -14.63
C GLU A 71 -5.78 5.19 -14.44
N LEU A 72 -4.54 5.32 -13.97
CA LEU A 72 -3.71 4.23 -13.46
C LEU A 72 -3.71 4.28 -11.93
N VAL A 73 -4.08 3.17 -11.30
CA VAL A 73 -4.01 2.98 -9.85
C VAL A 73 -2.72 2.25 -9.49
N LEU A 74 -1.89 2.86 -8.65
CA LEU A 74 -0.68 2.28 -8.08
C LEU A 74 -0.83 2.26 -6.56
N GLY A 75 -0.75 1.09 -5.94
CA GLY A 75 -1.05 1.02 -4.53
C GLY A 75 -0.17 0.15 -3.67
N ILE A 76 -0.24 0.46 -2.38
CA ILE A 76 0.44 -0.22 -1.29
C ILE A 76 -0.54 -0.65 -0.20
N VAL A 77 -0.23 -1.76 0.43
CA VAL A 77 -0.89 -2.28 1.62
C VAL A 77 0.09 -2.17 2.77
N ILE A 78 -0.30 -1.47 3.83
CA ILE A 78 0.49 -1.34 5.06
C ILE A 78 -0.29 -2.01 6.17
N SER A 79 -0.09 -3.32 6.37
CA SER A 79 -0.88 -4.10 7.32
C SER A 79 -0.05 -4.55 8.52
N ARG A 80 0.92 -5.44 8.29
CA ARG A 80 1.74 -6.04 9.35
C ARG A 80 2.50 -4.99 10.14
N ALA A 81 3.25 -4.13 9.43
CA ALA A 81 4.08 -3.13 10.06
C ALA A 81 3.22 -2.14 10.87
N TYR A 82 2.06 -1.76 10.33
CA TYR A 82 1.11 -0.89 11.01
C TYR A 82 0.72 -1.45 12.37
N VAL A 83 0.24 -2.71 12.40
CA VAL A 83 -0.18 -3.37 13.63
C VAL A 83 0.97 -3.54 14.61
N MET A 84 2.16 -3.91 14.12
CA MET A 84 3.34 -4.07 14.99
C MET A 84 3.68 -2.77 15.70
N VAL A 85 3.75 -1.67 14.94
CA VAL A 85 4.24 -0.39 15.46
C VAL A 85 3.18 0.34 16.29
N TYR A 86 1.90 0.23 15.92
CA TYR A 86 0.79 0.85 16.66
C TYR A 86 0.73 0.42 18.13
N LYS A 87 1.15 -0.81 18.46
CA LYS A 87 1.20 -1.28 19.86
C LYS A 87 2.19 -0.53 20.75
N HIS A 88 3.18 0.14 20.15
CA HIS A 88 4.22 0.81 20.90
C HIS A 88 3.87 2.26 21.21
N SER A 89 3.51 3.05 20.20
CA SER A 89 3.03 4.43 20.38
C SER A 89 2.53 5.03 19.05
N GLU A 90 1.73 6.10 19.15
CA GLU A 90 1.39 6.96 18.00
C GLU A 90 2.65 7.53 17.32
N LYS A 91 3.65 7.96 18.11
CA LYS A 91 4.90 8.50 17.58
C LYS A 91 5.59 7.49 16.66
N HIS A 92 5.71 6.24 17.08
CA HIS A 92 6.33 5.22 16.25
C HIS A 92 5.51 4.94 14.99
N LEU A 93 4.16 4.92 15.10
CA LEU A 93 3.29 4.75 13.93
C LEU A 93 3.52 5.86 12.91
N ARG A 94 3.62 7.12 13.38
CA ARG A 94 3.98 8.26 12.55
C ARG A 94 5.27 8.01 11.81
N THR A 95 6.34 7.66 12.53
CA THR A 95 7.64 7.39 11.91
C THR A 95 7.54 6.25 10.88
N LEU A 96 6.81 5.17 11.16
CA LEU A 96 6.62 4.06 10.21
C LEU A 96 5.94 4.52 8.92
N LEU A 97 4.85 5.29 9.04
CA LEU A 97 4.12 5.78 7.88
C LEU A 97 5.00 6.72 7.05
N HIS A 98 5.81 7.58 7.68
CA HIS A 98 6.80 8.39 6.97
C HIS A 98 7.84 7.55 6.20
N VAL A 99 8.31 6.43 6.77
CA VAL A 99 9.21 5.51 6.04
C VAL A 99 8.60 5.05 4.72
N LEU A 100 7.30 4.77 4.68
CA LEU A 100 6.63 4.16 3.52
C LEU A 100 6.08 5.18 2.52
N LEU A 101 5.59 6.32 3.02
CA LEU A 101 4.71 7.23 2.28
C LEU A 101 5.34 8.57 1.93
N SER A 102 6.36 9.02 2.67
CA SER A 102 6.94 10.34 2.46
C SER A 102 7.87 10.39 1.25
N HIS A 103 8.24 11.62 0.90
CA HIS A 103 9.31 11.87 -0.06
C HIS A 103 10.66 11.29 0.44
N PRO A 104 11.64 11.12 -0.45
CA PRO A 104 12.87 10.37 -0.18
C PRO A 104 13.62 10.73 1.11
N GLU A 105 13.90 12.01 1.32
CA GLU A 105 14.69 12.48 2.47
C GLU A 105 13.99 12.17 3.82
N ASP A 106 12.72 12.54 3.94
CA ASP A 106 11.91 12.28 5.13
C ASP A 106 11.80 10.77 5.42
N ALA A 107 11.58 9.97 4.39
CA ALA A 107 11.49 8.52 4.51
C ALA A 107 12.81 7.90 4.98
N GLU A 108 13.95 8.38 4.48
CA GLU A 108 15.28 7.92 4.89
C GLU A 108 15.61 8.32 6.34
N ASN A 109 15.22 9.53 6.75
CA ASN A 109 15.40 9.99 8.13
C ASN A 109 14.52 9.20 9.11
N ALA A 110 13.24 9.00 8.78
CA ALA A 110 12.33 8.17 9.55
C ALA A 110 12.82 6.71 9.66
N TYR A 111 13.44 6.19 8.59
CA TYR A 111 13.99 4.84 8.59
C TYR A 111 15.17 4.70 9.56
N LYS A 112 16.08 5.68 9.59
CA LYS A 112 17.19 5.72 10.54
C LYS A 112 16.68 5.78 11.98
N GLU A 113 15.64 6.59 12.24
CA GLU A 113 15.00 6.68 13.56
C GLU A 113 14.40 5.32 13.98
N LEU A 114 13.61 4.65 13.14
CA LEU A 114 13.05 3.35 13.51
C LEU A 114 14.11 2.26 13.70
N LYS A 115 15.16 2.27 12.89
CA LYS A 115 16.28 1.33 13.05
C LYS A 115 17.03 1.55 14.37
N SER A 116 17.25 2.81 14.78
CA SER A 116 17.88 3.10 16.07
C SER A 116 17.02 2.67 17.26
N LEU A 117 15.70 2.63 17.09
CA LEU A 117 14.74 2.10 18.06
C LEU A 117 14.60 0.57 18.04
N GLY A 118 15.39 -0.14 17.21
CA GLY A 118 15.42 -1.60 17.16
C GLY A 118 14.33 -2.24 16.30
N PHE A 119 13.57 -1.47 15.51
CA PHE A 119 12.57 -2.03 14.61
C PHE A 119 13.21 -2.74 13.40
N ASP A 120 12.79 -3.97 13.14
CA ASP A 120 13.23 -4.72 11.96
C ASP A 120 12.41 -4.37 10.71
N ILE A 121 12.76 -3.26 10.08
CA ILE A 121 12.17 -2.80 8.82
C ILE A 121 13.20 -2.94 7.69
N ASN A 122 12.80 -3.51 6.55
CA ASN A 122 13.67 -3.65 5.39
C ASN A 122 13.86 -2.31 4.67
N SER A 123 15.05 -2.05 4.13
CA SER A 123 15.34 -0.86 3.32
C SER A 123 14.48 -0.76 2.05
N THR A 124 13.95 -1.89 1.56
CA THR A 124 12.96 -1.92 0.47
C THR A 124 11.66 -1.19 0.81
N ASN A 125 11.37 -0.90 2.09
CA ASN A 125 10.19 -0.14 2.50
C ASN A 125 10.42 1.38 2.49
N ILE A 126 11.67 1.85 2.41
CA ILE A 126 11.97 3.28 2.37
C ILE A 126 11.35 3.91 1.12
N ALA A 127 10.56 4.96 1.32
CA ALA A 127 9.83 5.69 0.30
C ALA A 127 9.07 4.75 -0.66
N LYS A 128 8.44 3.69 -0.14
CA LYS A 128 7.80 2.64 -0.94
C LYS A 128 6.85 3.23 -1.99
N LEU A 129 5.97 4.15 -1.59
CA LEU A 129 4.98 4.74 -2.51
C LEU A 129 5.65 5.57 -3.62
N TYR A 130 6.63 6.39 -3.26
CA TYR A 130 7.45 7.12 -4.24
C TYR A 130 8.14 6.17 -5.22
N LYS A 131 8.71 5.07 -4.74
CA LYS A 131 9.40 4.08 -5.59
C LYS A 131 8.46 3.41 -6.57
N ILE A 132 7.25 3.02 -6.15
CA ILE A 132 6.29 2.42 -7.09
C ILE A 132 5.85 3.41 -8.17
N TYR A 133 5.69 4.67 -7.80
CA TYR A 133 5.38 5.74 -8.74
C TYR A 133 6.50 5.92 -9.78
N ILE A 134 7.74 6.07 -9.32
CA ILE A 134 8.89 6.26 -10.21
C ILE A 134 9.12 5.03 -11.09
N ALA A 135 8.93 3.82 -10.57
CA ALA A 135 9.01 2.60 -11.36
C ALA A 135 7.96 2.55 -12.48
N ALA A 136 6.74 3.06 -12.25
CA ALA A 136 5.70 3.09 -13.27
C ALA A 136 6.11 3.89 -14.52
N ARG A 137 6.97 4.92 -14.36
CA ARG A 137 7.49 5.75 -15.46
C ARG A 137 8.47 5.02 -16.38
N SER A 138 9.11 3.96 -15.91
CA SER A 138 10.20 3.29 -16.63
C SER A 138 9.90 1.84 -17.00
N MET A 139 9.07 1.15 -16.24
CA MET A 139 8.76 -0.26 -16.47
C MET A 139 7.84 -0.46 -17.67
N GLY A 140 8.33 -1.04 -18.77
CA GLY A 140 7.59 -1.12 -20.05
C GLY A 140 6.16 -1.68 -19.98
N ARG A 141 5.84 -2.56 -19.01
CA ARG A 141 4.47 -3.08 -18.82
C ARG A 141 3.51 -2.06 -18.23
N ILE A 142 3.97 -1.22 -17.31
CA ILE A 142 3.18 -0.17 -16.67
C ILE A 142 3.30 1.15 -17.43
N LYS A 143 4.49 1.46 -17.94
CA LYS A 143 4.83 2.69 -18.66
C LYS A 143 3.87 3.01 -19.79
N ARG A 144 3.48 2.00 -20.59
CA ARG A 144 2.51 2.22 -21.68
C ARG A 144 1.17 2.75 -21.17
N VAL A 145 0.68 2.22 -20.04
CA VAL A 145 -0.55 2.69 -19.41
C VAL A 145 -0.33 4.06 -18.79
N TYR A 146 0.77 4.24 -18.06
CA TYR A 146 1.16 5.52 -17.46
C TYR A 146 1.20 6.66 -18.49
N ASP A 147 1.81 6.42 -19.65
CA ASP A 147 1.92 7.41 -20.72
C ASP A 147 0.53 7.76 -21.30
N ALA A 148 -0.37 6.77 -21.43
CA ALA A 148 -1.68 6.93 -22.03
C ALA A 148 -2.72 7.62 -21.14
N VAL A 149 -2.65 7.43 -19.81
CA VAL A 149 -3.61 8.02 -18.88
C VAL A 149 -3.23 9.45 -18.49
N ARG A 150 -4.22 10.27 -18.16
CA ARG A 150 -3.98 11.63 -17.62
C ARG A 150 -3.78 11.63 -16.11
N ARG A 151 -4.40 10.69 -15.40
CA ARG A 151 -4.43 10.64 -13.93
C ARG A 151 -3.70 9.42 -13.40
N VAL A 152 -2.92 9.59 -12.34
CA VAL A 152 -2.37 8.50 -11.54
C VAL A 152 -2.96 8.61 -10.14
N ARG A 153 -3.56 7.52 -9.66
CA ARG A 153 -4.12 7.42 -8.31
C ARG A 153 -3.21 6.57 -7.44
N LEU A 154 -2.73 7.17 -6.36
CA LEU A 154 -1.96 6.51 -5.32
C LEU A 154 -2.91 5.86 -4.30
N GLY A 155 -3.01 4.53 -4.32
CA GLY A 155 -3.86 3.77 -3.40
C GLY A 155 -3.12 3.36 -2.14
N ILE A 156 -3.65 3.68 -0.96
CA ILE A 156 -3.03 3.35 0.33
C ILE A 156 -4.06 2.61 1.16
N VAL A 157 -3.75 1.36 1.54
CA VAL A 157 -4.65 0.51 2.31
C VAL A 157 -4.02 0.16 3.65
N THR A 158 -4.65 0.61 4.74
CA THR A 158 -4.22 0.36 6.13
C THR A 158 -5.31 -0.38 6.92
N PRO A 159 -5.03 -1.04 8.05
CA PRO A 159 -6.08 -1.47 8.96
C PRO A 159 -6.90 -0.27 9.44
N CYS A 160 -8.19 -0.44 9.75
CA CYS A 160 -9.02 0.61 10.38
C CYS A 160 -8.67 0.86 11.87
N LEU A 161 -7.42 0.62 12.26
CA LEU A 161 -6.92 0.73 13.62
C LEU A 161 -6.36 2.13 13.86
N GLY A 162 -6.85 2.87 14.86
CA GLY A 162 -6.39 4.23 15.15
C GLY A 162 -6.55 5.15 13.94
N ILE A 163 -7.69 5.03 13.23
CA ILE A 163 -7.79 5.53 11.86
C ILE A 163 -7.69 7.05 11.75
N ASP A 164 -8.16 7.80 12.75
CA ASP A 164 -8.05 9.26 12.73
C ASP A 164 -6.59 9.73 12.81
N ILE A 165 -5.80 9.07 13.67
CA ILE A 165 -4.36 9.28 13.80
C ILE A 165 -3.67 8.90 12.48
N GLY A 166 -3.98 7.71 11.96
CA GLY A 166 -3.45 7.22 10.68
C GLY A 166 -3.75 8.15 9.51
N LYS A 167 -5.00 8.63 9.41
CA LYS A 167 -5.48 9.55 8.38
C LYS A 167 -4.65 10.82 8.36
N ALA A 168 -4.50 11.49 9.50
CA ALA A 168 -3.77 12.76 9.57
C ALA A 168 -2.31 12.61 9.12
N ILE A 169 -1.65 11.52 9.54
CA ILE A 169 -0.26 11.23 9.17
C ILE A 169 -0.14 10.91 7.67
N VAL A 170 -1.04 10.07 7.14
CA VAL A 170 -1.06 9.71 5.72
C VAL A 170 -1.27 10.96 4.87
N THR A 171 -2.25 11.80 5.21
CA THR A 171 -2.52 13.05 4.48
C THR A 171 -1.29 13.94 4.40
N ASP A 172 -0.65 14.26 5.54
CA ASP A 172 0.55 15.11 5.56
C ASP A 172 1.70 14.52 4.73
N ALA A 173 1.97 13.22 4.89
CA ALA A 173 3.05 12.55 4.17
C ALA A 173 2.82 12.53 2.64
N ILE A 174 1.59 12.30 2.22
CA ILE A 174 1.24 12.14 0.81
C ILE A 174 1.13 13.46 0.08
N GLU A 175 0.58 14.50 0.70
CA GLU A 175 0.52 15.83 0.08
C GLU A 175 1.93 16.37 -0.17
N LYS A 176 2.85 16.18 0.78
CA LYS A 176 4.29 16.49 0.59
C LYS A 176 4.92 15.66 -0.53
N LEU A 177 4.61 14.36 -0.59
CA LEU A 177 5.09 13.49 -1.67
C LEU A 177 4.58 13.96 -3.04
N ILE A 178 3.29 14.26 -3.16
CA ILE A 178 2.68 14.74 -4.41
C ILE A 178 3.36 16.05 -4.82
N TYR A 179 3.48 17.02 -3.92
CA TYR A 179 4.18 18.28 -4.19
C TYR A 179 5.62 18.04 -4.67
N PHE A 180 6.36 17.17 -3.97
CA PHE A 180 7.71 16.79 -4.35
C PHE A 180 7.77 16.17 -5.75
N VAL A 181 6.86 15.25 -6.07
CA VAL A 181 6.79 14.63 -7.41
C VAL A 181 6.50 15.68 -8.49
N MET A 182 5.48 16.50 -8.28
CA MET A 182 5.11 17.55 -9.25
C MET A 182 6.29 18.49 -9.53
N LYS A 183 7.00 18.93 -8.48
CA LYS A 183 8.11 19.88 -8.59
C LYS A 183 9.39 19.25 -9.12
N GLU A 184 9.86 18.18 -8.49
CA GLU A 184 11.20 17.62 -8.76
C GLU A 184 11.25 16.74 -10.02
N HIS A 185 10.08 16.24 -10.46
CA HIS A 185 9.97 15.39 -11.66
C HIS A 185 9.28 16.08 -12.83
N ASN A 186 8.91 17.37 -12.68
CA ASN A 186 8.12 18.14 -13.65
C ASN A 186 6.92 17.34 -14.15
N GLU A 187 6.15 16.79 -13.22
CA GLU A 187 5.08 15.87 -13.55
C GLU A 187 3.90 16.60 -14.20
N ASP A 188 3.44 16.09 -15.35
CA ASP A 188 2.31 16.64 -16.10
C ASP A 188 0.99 15.88 -15.82
N LYS A 189 1.08 14.70 -15.20
CA LYS A 189 -0.06 13.90 -14.79
C LYS A 189 -0.81 14.56 -13.63
N VAL A 190 -2.12 14.37 -13.59
CA VAL A 190 -2.92 14.69 -12.41
C VAL A 190 -2.69 13.61 -11.36
N LEU A 191 -2.07 13.99 -10.24
CA LEU A 191 -1.89 13.09 -9.11
C LEU A 191 -3.07 13.18 -8.14
N SER A 192 -3.59 12.01 -7.80
CA SER A 192 -4.66 11.83 -6.82
C SER A 192 -4.24 10.75 -5.83
N TYR A 193 -4.88 10.72 -4.66
CA TYR A 193 -4.71 9.59 -3.75
C TYR A 193 -6.01 9.18 -3.11
N GLU A 194 -6.06 7.91 -2.72
CA GLU A 194 -7.13 7.33 -1.94
C GLU A 194 -6.52 6.56 -0.78
N HIS A 195 -6.80 7.03 0.43
CA HIS A 195 -6.52 6.29 1.65
C HIS A 195 -7.78 5.54 2.06
N ALA A 196 -7.73 4.22 1.98
CA ALA A 196 -8.77 3.35 2.49
C ALA A 196 -8.28 2.54 3.68
N CYS A 197 -9.21 2.16 4.54
CA CYS A 197 -8.94 1.23 5.60
C CYS A 197 -9.75 -0.04 5.44
N PHE A 198 -9.20 -1.17 5.89
CA PHE A 198 -9.88 -2.45 5.84
C PHE A 198 -10.29 -2.90 7.25
N ARG A 199 -11.55 -3.31 7.38
CA ARG A 199 -12.21 -3.71 8.64
C ARG A 199 -12.88 -5.07 8.48
N PRO A 200 -12.71 -6.03 9.40
CA PRO A 200 -13.49 -7.26 9.37
C PRO A 200 -14.94 -6.99 9.71
N VAL A 201 -15.82 -7.57 8.92
CA VAL A 201 -17.25 -7.58 9.20
C VAL A 201 -17.65 -8.94 9.76
N ASP A 202 -17.12 -10.01 9.17
CA ASP A 202 -17.37 -11.39 9.60
C ASP A 202 -16.04 -12.14 9.82
N VAL A 203 -16.01 -12.97 10.86
CA VAL A 203 -14.83 -13.72 11.30
C VAL A 203 -15.22 -15.14 11.65
N TYR A 204 -14.76 -16.09 10.84
CA TYR A 204 -14.93 -17.52 11.08
C TYR A 204 -13.60 -18.16 11.50
N LYS A 205 -13.60 -18.91 12.61
CA LYS A 205 -12.40 -19.59 13.16
C LYS A 205 -11.17 -18.66 13.21
N ASN A 206 -11.37 -17.42 13.68
CA ASN A 206 -10.35 -16.37 13.78
C ASN A 206 -9.77 -15.87 12.44
N SER A 207 -10.44 -16.15 11.32
CA SER A 207 -10.07 -15.69 9.98
C SER A 207 -11.19 -14.81 9.45
N PRO A 208 -10.92 -13.57 9.00
CA PRO A 208 -11.98 -12.73 8.44
C PRO A 208 -12.44 -13.32 7.11
N THR A 209 -13.72 -13.62 7.03
CA THR A 209 -14.40 -14.14 5.82
C THR A 209 -14.85 -12.97 4.94
N VAL A 210 -15.30 -11.89 5.56
CA VAL A 210 -15.70 -10.65 4.89
C VAL A 210 -14.95 -9.47 5.48
N VAL A 211 -14.38 -8.66 4.61
CA VAL A 211 -13.71 -7.41 4.98
C VAL A 211 -14.39 -6.27 4.24
N GLU A 212 -14.68 -5.21 4.97
CA GLU A 212 -15.14 -3.95 4.42
C GLU A 212 -13.93 -3.04 4.19
N LEU A 213 -13.80 -2.55 2.97
CA LEU A 213 -12.98 -1.39 2.64
C LEU A 213 -13.81 -0.14 2.87
N ARG A 214 -13.24 0.80 3.62
CA ARG A 214 -13.82 2.13 3.84
C ARG A 214 -12.82 3.17 3.39
N THR A 215 -13.22 4.00 2.43
CA THR A 215 -12.42 5.16 2.06
C THR A 215 -12.44 6.17 3.21
N VAL A 216 -11.25 6.55 3.65
CA VAL A 216 -11.00 7.42 4.81
C VAL A 216 -10.64 8.84 4.38
N ASN A 217 -9.89 8.94 3.28
CA ASN A 217 -9.58 10.21 2.66
C ASN A 217 -9.41 10.08 1.14
N LEU A 218 -9.76 11.16 0.45
CA LEU A 218 -9.65 11.31 -1.01
C LEU A 218 -9.07 12.67 -1.33
N TYR A 219 -8.21 12.72 -2.34
CA TYR A 219 -7.64 13.96 -2.87
C TYR A 219 -7.57 13.89 -4.39
N ASN A 220 -8.08 14.93 -5.07
CA ASN A 220 -8.14 15.03 -6.53
C ASN A 220 -8.75 13.79 -7.23
N ALA A 221 -9.70 13.13 -6.58
CA ALA A 221 -10.43 11.98 -7.10
C ALA A 221 -11.95 12.23 -7.00
N ASP A 222 -12.68 11.88 -8.05
CA ASP A 222 -14.11 12.16 -8.17
C ASP A 222 -14.98 11.10 -7.48
N GLU A 223 -14.46 9.88 -7.36
CA GLU A 223 -15.15 8.74 -6.75
C GLU A 223 -14.18 7.87 -5.95
N ALA A 224 -14.69 7.20 -4.91
CA ALA A 224 -13.96 6.20 -4.15
C ALA A 224 -13.88 4.88 -4.92
N LEU A 225 -12.66 4.38 -5.19
CA LEU A 225 -12.46 3.06 -5.81
C LEU A 225 -12.20 1.96 -4.78
N LEU A 226 -11.87 2.32 -3.54
CA LEU A 226 -11.52 1.40 -2.46
C LEU A 226 -12.56 1.46 -1.33
N SER A 227 -13.84 1.39 -1.70
CA SER A 227 -14.98 1.38 -0.79
C SER A 227 -15.95 0.27 -1.16
N GLY A 228 -16.27 -0.62 -0.22
CA GLY A 228 -17.15 -1.76 -0.44
C GLY A 228 -16.77 -2.99 0.37
N GLN A 229 -17.35 -4.14 0.06
CA GLN A 229 -17.05 -5.40 0.75
C GLN A 229 -16.26 -6.35 -0.15
N ILE A 230 -15.37 -7.09 0.49
CA ILE A 230 -14.57 -8.16 -0.10
C ILE A 230 -14.93 -9.45 0.63
N ASN A 231 -15.50 -10.41 -0.09
CA ASN A 231 -15.70 -11.77 0.42
C ASN A 231 -14.47 -12.63 0.10
N PHE A 232 -13.67 -12.92 1.12
CA PHE A 232 -12.45 -13.72 0.96
C PHE A 232 -12.73 -15.19 0.70
N VAL A 233 -13.85 -15.73 1.18
CA VAL A 233 -14.21 -17.13 0.93
C VAL A 233 -14.53 -17.34 -0.55
N GLU A 234 -15.22 -16.38 -1.17
CA GLU A 234 -15.50 -16.41 -2.60
C GLU A 234 -14.24 -16.26 -3.45
N LEU A 235 -13.29 -15.42 -3.02
CA LEU A 235 -12.07 -15.15 -3.78
C LEU A 235 -10.97 -16.23 -3.60
N MET A 236 -10.87 -16.81 -2.40
CA MET A 236 -9.75 -17.66 -1.99
C MET A 236 -10.15 -19.11 -1.70
N GLY A 237 -11.45 -19.42 -1.67
CA GLY A 237 -12.01 -20.73 -1.33
C GLY A 237 -12.17 -20.99 0.18
N PHE A 238 -12.92 -22.04 0.51
CA PHE A 238 -13.27 -22.43 1.89
C PHE A 238 -12.10 -22.99 2.72
N GLU A 239 -11.05 -23.49 2.06
CA GLU A 239 -9.83 -23.99 2.74
C GLU A 239 -8.96 -22.86 3.30
N TYR A 240 -9.39 -21.61 3.12
CA TYR A 240 -8.70 -20.41 3.60
C TYR A 240 -8.77 -20.26 5.12
N LEU A 241 -7.93 -21.00 5.85
CA LEU A 241 -7.73 -20.87 7.30
C LEU A 241 -6.70 -19.78 7.61
N GLY A 242 -7.01 -18.54 7.24
CA GLY A 242 -6.14 -17.38 7.42
C GLY A 242 -6.29 -16.67 8.76
N CYS A 243 -5.54 -17.08 9.79
CA CYS A 243 -4.96 -16.29 10.91
C CYS A 243 -4.68 -17.14 12.16
N ALA A 244 -5.03 -18.44 12.15
CA ALA A 244 -4.93 -19.32 13.31
C ALA A 244 -3.53 -19.40 13.96
N LYS A 245 -2.47 -18.99 13.23
CA LYS A 245 -1.07 -18.95 13.71
C LYS A 245 -0.45 -17.53 13.71
N CYS A 246 -1.26 -16.47 13.74
CA CYS A 246 -0.75 -15.10 13.78
C CYS A 246 -0.51 -14.63 15.22
N ASN A 247 0.75 -14.32 15.56
CA ASN A 247 1.13 -13.79 16.87
C ASN A 247 0.54 -12.40 17.19
N HIS A 248 -0.15 -11.77 16.22
CA HIS A 248 -0.79 -10.47 16.38
C HIS A 248 -2.32 -10.56 16.33
N LEU A 249 -2.88 -11.77 16.19
CA LEU A 249 -4.31 -12.03 16.08
C LEU A 249 -5.11 -11.42 17.25
N THR A 250 -4.68 -11.67 18.48
CA THR A 250 -5.35 -11.16 19.68
C THR A 250 -5.38 -9.64 19.71
N THR A 251 -4.34 -8.99 19.21
CA THR A 251 -4.31 -7.52 19.14
C THR A 251 -5.18 -7.00 18.01
N CYS A 252 -5.14 -7.61 16.82
CA CYS A 252 -6.06 -7.26 15.74
C CYS A 252 -7.52 -7.41 16.21
N ILE A 253 -7.90 -8.57 16.76
CA ILE A 253 -9.27 -8.83 17.23
C ILE A 253 -9.64 -7.93 18.41
N GLY A 254 -8.75 -7.79 19.41
CA GLY A 254 -8.99 -6.97 20.59
C GLY A 254 -9.25 -5.51 20.24
N MET A 255 -8.51 -4.97 19.29
CA MET A 255 -8.68 -3.59 18.84
C MET A 255 -9.85 -3.40 17.87
N ILE A 256 -10.26 -4.44 17.11
CA ILE A 256 -11.50 -4.42 16.30
C ILE A 256 -12.76 -4.40 17.20
N ARG A 257 -12.68 -5.02 18.39
CA ARG A 257 -13.81 -5.12 19.34
C ARG A 257 -13.97 -3.87 20.22
N GLN A 258 -12.97 -3.01 20.28
CA GLN A 258 -13.08 -1.69 20.91
C GLN A 258 -13.79 -0.77 19.91
N LYS A 259 -15.08 -0.53 20.15
CA LYS A 259 -15.91 0.39 19.37
C LYS A 259 -15.46 1.83 19.56
#